data_AF-A0A345WSR8-F1
#
_entry.id   AF-A0A345WSR8-F1
#
_cell.length_a   1.000
_cell.length_b   1.000
_cell.length_c   1.000
_cell.angle_alpha   90.00
_cell.angle_beta   90.00
_cell.angle_gamma   90.00
#
_symmetry.space_group_name_H-M   'P 1'
#
loop_
_entity.id
_entity.type
_entity.pdbx_description
1 polymer ?
#
loop_
_entity_poly.entity_id
_entity_poly.type
_entity_poly.pdbx_seq_one_letter_code
_entity_poly.pdbx_strand_id
1 'polypeptide(L)'
;MRAAGRILSAVGAALALVPAGAAAQLKPEMQTGSMIPVQPRAVEADQAGRIRKGFAQCVYRMGAKGAVVRLLTHSDPGTVDLKAAGVSDLSRSLSMETCLGRELQADQSTLGYKFTPKVLRGMMMEEAYLSTFAVLPPRPATMTQAVDRTFVSTGDALSVARGLAEFADCVVFKDPEHADALLRTVPNSVAEKTAARALAPALGSCLTAGQTVALNAASIRVFMADGLWNRYVRPTIRQ
;
A
#
# COMPACT_ATOMS: atom_id res chain seq x y z
N MET A 1 34.21 -1.23 72.99
CA MET A 1 33.07 -0.36 73.37
C MET A 1 32.28 -0.03 72.11
N ARG A 2 30.96 0.06 72.26
CA ARG A 2 29.86 0.34 71.29
C ARG A 2 30.24 1.40 70.22
N ALA A 3 29.72 1.40 69.00
CA ALA A 3 28.31 1.35 68.66
C ALA A 3 28.04 0.94 67.20
N ALA A 4 26.94 0.21 67.02
CA ALA A 4 26.30 -0.08 65.75
C ALA A 4 25.39 1.09 65.33
N GLY A 5 25.40 1.46 64.05
CA GLY A 5 24.45 2.40 63.45
C GLY A 5 23.97 1.87 62.10
N ARG A 6 22.78 1.28 62.07
CA ARG A 6 22.09 0.82 60.86
C ARG A 6 21.52 2.03 60.11
N ILE A 7 21.79 2.15 58.82
CA ILE A 7 21.04 3.03 57.91
C ILE A 7 20.34 2.12 56.89
N LEU A 8 19.02 2.01 57.01
CA LEU A 8 18.14 1.46 55.98
C LEU A 8 18.08 2.46 54.82
N SER A 9 18.58 2.09 53.65
CA SER A 9 18.28 2.80 52.41
C SER A 9 17.13 2.08 51.70
N ALA A 10 15.95 2.71 51.70
CA ALA A 10 14.81 2.29 50.92
C ALA A 10 15.08 2.54 49.43
N VAL A 11 15.12 1.47 48.63
CA VAL A 11 15.16 1.55 47.16
C VAL A 11 13.73 1.83 46.69
N GLY A 12 13.42 3.11 46.47
CA GLY A 12 12.19 3.53 45.80
C GLY A 12 12.28 3.21 44.31
N ALA A 13 11.54 2.21 43.85
CA ALA A 13 11.36 1.94 42.43
C ALA A 13 10.45 3.02 41.82
N ALA A 14 11.04 4.00 41.15
CA ALA A 14 10.31 4.93 40.31
C ALA A 14 9.87 4.20 39.03
N LEU A 15 8.62 3.73 39.00
CA LEU A 15 7.96 3.35 37.76
C LEU A 15 7.80 4.61 36.90
N ALA A 16 8.64 4.76 35.88
CA ALA A 16 8.43 5.72 34.81
C ALA A 16 7.20 5.28 34.00
N LEU A 17 6.06 5.93 34.26
CA LEU A 17 4.89 5.90 33.39
C LEU A 17 5.30 6.53 32.06
N VAL A 18 5.49 5.70 31.03
CA VAL A 18 5.61 6.16 29.64
C VAL A 18 4.21 6.63 29.21
N PRO A 19 4.02 7.90 28.81
CA PRO A 19 2.74 8.36 28.31
C PRO A 19 2.43 7.63 27.01
N ALA A 20 1.33 6.87 27.00
CA ALA A 20 0.74 6.34 25.78
C ALA A 20 0.42 7.53 24.85
N GLY A 21 1.06 7.58 23.70
CA GLY A 21 0.80 8.61 22.69
C GLY A 21 -0.68 8.62 22.33
N ALA A 22 -1.33 9.77 22.50
CA ALA A 22 -2.72 9.96 22.13
C ALA A 22 -2.88 9.77 20.61
N ALA A 23 -3.47 8.64 20.20
CA ALA A 23 -4.06 8.55 18.88
C ALA A 23 -5.21 9.56 18.82
N ALA A 24 -5.25 10.40 17.78
CA ALA A 24 -6.29 11.40 17.62
C ALA A 24 -7.68 10.74 17.63
N GLN A 25 -8.43 10.93 18.72
CA GLN A 25 -9.75 10.36 18.91
C GLN A 25 -10.76 11.19 18.09
N LEU A 26 -11.46 10.55 17.15
CA LEU A 26 -12.48 11.23 16.36
C LEU A 26 -13.71 11.54 17.22
N LYS A 27 -14.39 12.65 16.87
CA LYS A 27 -15.60 13.08 17.57
C LYS A 27 -16.75 12.12 17.26
N PRO A 28 -17.61 11.78 18.24
CA PRO A 28 -18.82 10.99 18.02
C PRO A 28 -19.72 11.65 16.97
N GLU A 29 -20.25 10.85 16.05
CA GLU A 29 -21.17 11.31 15.00
C GLU A 29 -22.61 11.14 15.49
N MET A 30 -23.44 12.17 15.34
CA MET A 30 -24.87 12.07 15.60
C MET A 30 -25.55 11.51 14.36
N GLN A 31 -26.23 10.37 14.49
CA GLN A 31 -26.97 9.80 13.36
C GLN A 31 -28.16 10.69 12.98
N THR A 32 -28.30 11.02 11.70
CA THR A 32 -29.45 11.78 11.20
C THR A 32 -30.74 10.98 11.45
N GLY A 33 -31.62 11.48 12.31
CA GLY A 33 -32.89 10.84 12.68
C GLY A 33 -32.93 10.14 14.04
N SER A 34 -31.79 10.00 14.73
CA SER A 34 -31.69 9.48 16.10
C SER A 34 -30.71 10.33 16.90
N MET A 35 -31.15 10.92 18.03
CA MET A 35 -30.27 11.70 18.93
C MET A 35 -29.30 10.82 19.74
N ILE A 36 -29.03 9.59 19.30
CA ILE A 36 -28.11 8.68 19.98
C ILE A 36 -26.70 8.88 19.40
N PRO A 37 -25.73 9.37 20.21
CA PRO A 37 -24.35 9.47 19.75
C PRO A 37 -23.76 8.07 19.58
N VAL A 38 -23.23 7.78 18.39
CA VAL A 38 -22.52 6.52 18.14
C VAL A 38 -21.04 6.76 18.33
N GLN A 39 -20.44 5.99 19.23
CA GLN A 39 -19.00 6.05 19.46
C GLN A 39 -18.27 5.40 18.29
N PRO A 40 -17.24 6.04 17.72
CA PRO A 40 -16.48 5.47 16.62
C PRO A 40 -15.81 4.16 17.05
N ARG A 41 -16.04 3.06 16.31
CA ARG A 41 -15.43 1.77 16.62
C ARG A 41 -14.01 1.72 16.04
N ALA A 42 -13.06 1.18 16.81
CA ALA A 42 -11.74 0.87 16.28
C ALA A 42 -11.85 -0.24 15.23
N VAL A 43 -11.17 -0.06 14.10
CA VAL A 43 -11.18 -1.02 12.99
C VAL A 43 -9.92 -1.87 13.04
N GLU A 44 -10.08 -3.19 13.06
CA GLU A 44 -8.97 -4.13 13.03
C GLU A 44 -8.15 -3.99 11.74
N ALA A 45 -6.85 -4.27 11.80
CA ALA A 45 -5.94 -4.00 10.69
C ALA A 45 -6.29 -4.75 9.39
N ASP A 46 -6.78 -5.98 9.51
CA ASP A 46 -7.21 -6.81 8.38
C ASP A 46 -8.55 -6.34 7.81
N GLN A 47 -9.47 -5.86 8.65
CA GLN A 47 -10.71 -5.21 8.23
C GLN A 47 -10.42 -3.93 7.47
N ALA A 48 -9.51 -3.08 7.97
CA ALA A 48 -9.03 -1.91 7.24
C ALA A 48 -8.37 -2.29 5.90
N GLY A 49 -7.72 -3.45 5.83
CA GLY A 49 -7.18 -4.02 4.59
C GLY A 49 -8.26 -4.45 3.60
N ARG A 50 -9.33 -5.10 4.07
CA ARG A 50 -10.49 -5.47 3.25
C ARG A 50 -11.19 -4.25 2.67
N ILE A 51 -11.42 -3.22 3.49
CA ILE A 51 -12.03 -1.96 3.07
C ILE A 51 -11.20 -1.28 1.98
N ARG A 52 -9.86 -1.21 2.14
CA ARG A 52 -8.98 -0.67 1.08
C ARG A 52 -9.08 -1.45 -0.23
N LYS A 53 -9.16 -2.78 -0.15
CA LYS A 53 -9.26 -3.66 -1.34
C LYS A 53 -10.61 -3.50 -2.03
N GLY A 54 -11.70 -3.48 -1.27
CA GLY A 54 -13.04 -3.19 -1.78
C GLY A 54 -13.13 -1.81 -2.44
N PHE A 55 -12.53 -0.79 -1.81
CA PHE A 55 -12.43 0.55 -2.38
C PHE A 55 -11.68 0.54 -3.72
N ALA A 56 -10.50 -0.07 -3.78
CA ALA A 56 -9.71 -0.13 -5.01
C ALA A 56 -10.48 -0.84 -6.14
N GLN A 57 -11.12 -1.96 -5.82
CA GLN A 57 -11.95 -2.72 -6.74
C GLN A 57 -13.15 -1.91 -7.24
N CYS A 58 -13.84 -1.20 -6.35
CA CYS A 58 -14.94 -0.32 -6.72
C CYS A 58 -14.47 0.76 -7.71
N VAL A 59 -13.37 1.45 -7.39
CA VAL A 59 -12.80 2.51 -8.25
C VAL A 59 -12.53 1.96 -9.65
N TYR A 60 -11.86 0.80 -9.75
CA TYR A 60 -11.53 0.22 -11.05
C TYR A 60 -12.78 -0.23 -11.84
N ARG A 61 -13.76 -0.84 -11.16
CA ARG A 61 -14.99 -1.37 -11.79
C ARG A 61 -16.00 -0.32 -12.19
N MET A 62 -16.06 0.83 -11.51
CA MET A 62 -17.01 1.91 -11.80
C MET A 62 -16.75 2.66 -13.13
N GLY A 63 -16.06 2.05 -14.08
CA GLY A 63 -15.75 2.65 -15.38
C GLY A 63 -14.54 3.58 -15.35
N ALA A 64 -13.84 3.72 -14.21
CA ALA A 64 -12.61 4.50 -14.12
C ALA A 64 -11.41 3.81 -14.76
N LYS A 65 -11.56 2.64 -15.42
CA LYS A 65 -10.45 1.91 -16.07
C LYS A 65 -9.61 2.82 -16.97
N GLY A 66 -10.24 3.67 -17.78
CA GLY A 66 -9.51 4.63 -18.63
C GLY A 66 -8.74 5.69 -17.83
N ALA A 67 -9.33 6.22 -16.75
CA ALA A 67 -8.68 7.18 -15.86
C ALA A 67 -7.53 6.54 -15.08
N VAL A 68 -7.72 5.32 -14.58
CA VAL A 68 -6.69 4.50 -13.95
C VAL A 68 -5.55 4.24 -14.91
N VAL A 69 -5.84 3.78 -16.13
CA VAL A 69 -4.80 3.55 -17.14
C VAL A 69 -3.98 4.82 -17.39
N ARG A 70 -4.62 5.97 -17.60
CA ARG A 70 -3.90 7.26 -17.78
C ARG A 70 -3.05 7.62 -16.56
N LEU A 71 -3.62 7.49 -15.35
CA LEU A 71 -2.89 7.74 -14.11
C LEU A 71 -1.63 6.87 -14.03
N LEU A 72 -1.75 5.58 -14.34
CA LEU A 72 -0.65 4.63 -14.25
C LEU A 72 0.39 4.84 -15.36
N THR A 73 -0.02 5.16 -16.59
CA THR A 73 0.90 5.44 -17.71
C THR A 73 1.66 6.75 -17.57
N HIS A 74 1.12 7.71 -16.82
CA HIS A 74 1.77 8.97 -16.48
C HIS A 74 2.29 8.97 -15.02
N SER A 75 2.83 7.83 -14.58
CA SER A 75 3.42 7.69 -13.25
C SER A 75 4.62 6.76 -13.24
N ASP A 76 5.46 6.91 -12.22
CA ASP A 76 6.53 6.00 -11.86
C ASP A 76 6.58 5.80 -10.33
N PRO A 77 7.49 4.95 -9.79
CA PRO A 77 7.55 4.73 -8.34
C PRO A 77 7.82 6.00 -7.51
N GLY A 78 8.43 7.02 -8.12
CA GLY A 78 8.77 8.29 -7.48
C GLY A 78 7.66 9.34 -7.57
N THR A 79 6.85 9.34 -8.63
CA THR A 79 5.95 10.45 -8.95
C THR A 79 4.71 10.01 -9.72
N VAL A 80 3.57 10.70 -9.51
CA VAL A 80 2.36 10.60 -10.34
C VAL A 80 2.12 11.96 -10.98
N ASP A 81 2.22 12.05 -12.30
CA ASP A 81 1.98 13.28 -13.04
C ASP A 81 0.48 13.42 -13.37
N LEU A 82 -0.26 13.96 -12.41
CA LEU A 82 -1.70 14.18 -12.54
C LEU A 82 -2.04 15.12 -13.71
N LYS A 83 -1.17 16.10 -14.00
CA LYS A 83 -1.38 17.05 -15.09
C LYS A 83 -1.27 16.34 -16.44
N ALA A 84 -0.22 15.56 -16.67
CA ALA A 84 -0.06 14.77 -17.88
C ALA A 84 -1.15 13.68 -18.02
N ALA A 85 -1.64 13.14 -16.90
CA ALA A 85 -2.77 12.21 -16.90
C ALA A 85 -4.13 12.87 -17.22
N GLY A 86 -4.17 14.21 -17.32
CA GLY A 86 -5.42 14.97 -17.51
C GLY A 86 -6.36 14.89 -16.30
N VAL A 87 -5.81 14.71 -15.10
CA VAL A 87 -6.54 14.57 -13.83
C VAL A 87 -6.40 15.85 -13.03
N SER A 88 -7.43 16.69 -13.03
CA SER A 88 -7.50 17.90 -12.21
C SER A 88 -8.02 17.61 -10.80
N ASP A 89 -8.96 16.68 -10.68
CA ASP A 89 -9.54 16.23 -9.42
C ASP A 89 -9.51 14.70 -9.38
N LEU A 90 -8.65 14.15 -8.53
CA LEU A 90 -8.45 12.71 -8.40
C LEU A 90 -9.66 12.01 -7.78
N SER A 91 -10.31 12.66 -6.80
CA SER A 91 -11.51 12.11 -6.13
C SER A 91 -12.62 11.91 -7.15
N ARG A 92 -12.91 12.95 -7.93
CA ARG A 92 -13.94 12.91 -8.96
C ARG A 92 -13.57 11.99 -10.11
N SER A 93 -12.33 12.06 -10.62
CA SER A 93 -11.88 11.25 -11.76
C SER A 93 -11.91 9.75 -11.49
N LEU A 94 -11.76 9.36 -10.22
CA LEU A 94 -11.78 7.97 -9.76
C LEU A 94 -13.07 7.59 -9.01
N SER A 95 -14.08 8.48 -8.97
CA SER A 95 -15.33 8.27 -8.21
C SER A 95 -15.13 7.84 -6.76
N MET A 96 -14.10 8.41 -6.09
CA MET A 96 -13.64 7.95 -4.78
C MET A 96 -14.72 8.10 -3.70
N GLU A 97 -15.50 9.17 -3.72
CA GLU A 97 -16.57 9.40 -2.75
C GLU A 97 -17.64 8.31 -2.79
N THR A 98 -18.08 7.93 -3.99
CA THR A 98 -19.06 6.86 -4.17
C THR A 98 -18.50 5.52 -3.67
N CYS A 99 -17.24 5.24 -3.97
CA CYS A 99 -16.61 3.99 -3.54
C CYS A 99 -16.32 3.96 -2.03
N LEU A 100 -15.91 5.07 -1.44
CA LEU A 100 -15.74 5.15 0.01
C LEU A 100 -17.07 4.99 0.74
N GLY A 101 -18.15 5.59 0.25
CA GLY A 101 -19.48 5.45 0.84
C GLY A 101 -20.06 4.02 0.76
N ARG A 102 -19.59 3.20 -0.18
CA ARG A 102 -19.98 1.77 -0.25
C ARG A 102 -19.24 0.90 0.75
N GLU A 103 -17.98 1.23 1.02
CA GLU A 103 -17.09 0.39 1.83
C GLU A 103 -17.08 0.80 3.31
N LEU A 104 -17.27 2.09 3.60
CA LEU A 104 -17.33 2.62 4.96
C LEU A 104 -18.76 2.57 5.49
N GLN A 105 -18.96 1.85 6.59
CA GLN A 105 -20.19 1.94 7.37
C GLN A 105 -20.17 3.20 8.25
N ALA A 106 -21.36 3.71 8.62
CA ALA A 106 -21.51 4.94 9.40
C ALA A 106 -20.84 4.91 10.78
N ASP A 107 -20.50 3.74 11.32
CA ASP A 107 -19.83 3.57 12.62
C ASP A 107 -18.28 3.45 12.52
N GLN A 108 -17.75 3.45 11.28
CA GLN A 108 -16.32 3.27 10.98
C GLN A 108 -15.59 4.60 10.71
N SER A 109 -16.10 5.71 11.25
CA SER A 109 -15.57 7.06 11.03
C SER A 109 -14.08 7.17 11.40
N THR A 110 -13.53 6.28 12.25
CA THR A 110 -12.11 6.20 12.67
C THR A 110 -11.10 5.95 11.55
N LEU A 111 -11.51 5.44 10.39
CA LEU A 111 -10.56 4.97 9.38
C LEU A 111 -9.74 6.05 8.67
N GLY A 112 -10.14 7.33 8.75
CA GLY A 112 -9.31 8.50 8.42
C GLY A 112 -8.34 8.35 7.25
N TYR A 113 -8.78 7.80 6.11
CA TYR A 113 -7.87 7.48 5.01
C TYR A 113 -7.32 8.75 4.35
N LYS A 114 -5.99 8.84 4.28
CA LYS A 114 -5.29 9.83 3.45
C LYS A 114 -4.81 9.16 2.17
N PHE A 115 -5.52 9.42 1.08
CA PHE A 115 -5.13 8.95 -0.24
C PHE A 115 -4.13 9.90 -0.88
N THR A 116 -2.85 9.58 -0.78
CA THR A 116 -1.84 10.26 -1.60
C THR A 116 -1.82 9.65 -3.00
N PRO A 117 -1.39 10.40 -4.04
CA PRO A 117 -1.28 9.86 -5.40
C PRO A 117 -0.43 8.59 -5.48
N LYS A 118 0.65 8.50 -4.68
CA LYS A 118 1.51 7.30 -4.62
C LYS A 118 0.80 6.07 -4.06
N VAL A 119 0.04 6.25 -2.96
CA VAL A 119 -0.75 5.17 -2.37
C VAL A 119 -1.81 4.69 -3.37
N LEU A 120 -2.52 5.65 -3.99
CA LEU A 120 -3.51 5.32 -5.02
C LEU A 120 -2.87 4.61 -6.21
N ARG A 121 -1.71 5.06 -6.70
CA ARG A 121 -0.98 4.38 -7.76
C ARG A 121 -0.74 2.91 -7.44
N GLY A 122 -0.23 2.59 -6.24
CA GLY A 122 0.01 1.21 -5.82
C GLY A 122 -1.28 0.37 -5.78
N MET A 123 -2.35 0.92 -5.20
CA MET A 123 -3.66 0.27 -5.15
C MET A 123 -4.24 0.02 -6.55
N MET A 124 -4.10 1.00 -7.44
CA MET A 124 -4.62 0.91 -8.80
C MET A 124 -3.83 -0.06 -9.67
N MET A 125 -2.52 -0.17 -9.48
CA MET A 125 -1.70 -1.19 -10.16
C MET A 125 -2.09 -2.60 -9.75
N GLU A 126 -2.27 -2.80 -8.44
CA GLU A 126 -2.73 -4.08 -7.90
C GLU A 126 -4.09 -4.45 -8.50
N GLU A 127 -5.06 -3.54 -8.44
CA GLU A 127 -6.40 -3.84 -8.95
C GLU A 127 -6.41 -4.00 -10.48
N ALA A 128 -5.64 -3.20 -11.22
CA ALA A 128 -5.51 -3.38 -12.66
C ALA A 128 -4.96 -4.77 -13.02
N TYR A 129 -4.03 -5.31 -12.23
CA TYR A 129 -3.53 -6.68 -12.40
C TYR A 129 -4.58 -7.72 -12.00
N LEU A 130 -5.14 -7.65 -10.79
CA LEU A 130 -6.07 -8.65 -10.26
C LEU A 130 -7.40 -8.70 -11.02
N SER A 131 -7.86 -7.57 -11.56
CA SER A 131 -9.06 -7.50 -12.40
C SER A 131 -8.84 -8.06 -13.80
N THR A 132 -7.60 -8.09 -14.28
CA THR A 132 -7.23 -8.65 -15.59
C THR A 132 -6.96 -10.16 -15.49
N PHE A 133 -6.35 -10.61 -14.39
CA PHE A 133 -5.84 -11.98 -14.25
C PHE A 133 -6.40 -12.68 -13.01
N ALA A 134 -7.39 -13.56 -13.23
CA ALA A 134 -7.97 -14.40 -12.19
C ALA A 134 -6.96 -15.40 -11.58
N VAL A 135 -5.94 -15.79 -12.35
CA VAL A 135 -4.78 -16.60 -11.95
C VAL A 135 -3.52 -16.02 -12.58
N LEU A 136 -2.33 -16.36 -12.06
CA LEU A 136 -1.05 -15.93 -12.65
C LEU A 136 -1.03 -16.28 -14.16
N PRO A 137 -0.85 -15.29 -15.06
CA PRO A 137 -0.72 -15.58 -16.48
C PRO A 137 0.59 -16.32 -16.78
N PRO A 138 0.62 -17.17 -17.81
CA PRO A 138 1.84 -17.86 -18.21
C PRO A 138 2.92 -16.84 -18.61
N ARG A 139 4.18 -17.13 -18.27
CA ARG A 139 5.33 -16.33 -18.69
C ARG A 139 5.49 -16.42 -20.23
N PRO A 140 5.44 -15.31 -20.97
CA PRO A 140 5.82 -15.28 -22.38
C PRO A 140 7.30 -15.63 -22.55
N ALA A 141 7.64 -16.39 -23.61
CA ALA A 141 9.02 -16.77 -23.90
C ALA A 141 9.95 -15.58 -24.16
N THR A 142 9.40 -14.46 -24.64
CA THR A 142 10.12 -13.21 -24.93
C THR A 142 10.28 -12.30 -23.70
N MET A 143 9.79 -12.71 -22.54
CA MET A 143 9.80 -11.89 -21.33
C MET A 143 11.24 -11.73 -20.80
N THR A 144 11.74 -10.50 -20.81
CA THR A 144 13.04 -10.11 -20.24
C THR A 144 12.91 -9.62 -18.80
N GLN A 145 14.01 -9.61 -18.05
CA GLN A 145 14.03 -8.97 -16.73
C GLN A 145 13.77 -7.47 -16.86
N ALA A 146 14.51 -6.78 -17.73
CA ALA A 146 14.32 -5.37 -18.01
C ALA A 146 12.96 -5.14 -18.70
N VAL A 147 12.21 -4.17 -18.17
CA VAL A 147 10.94 -3.71 -18.75
C VAL A 147 11.16 -2.29 -19.30
N ASP A 148 10.68 -2.02 -20.51
CA ASP A 148 10.68 -0.67 -21.07
C ASP A 148 9.72 0.22 -20.26
N ARG A 149 10.26 1.03 -19.34
CA ARG A 149 9.50 1.92 -18.46
C ARG A 149 9.63 3.37 -18.90
N THR A 150 8.49 4.06 -18.91
CA THR A 150 8.45 5.52 -19.04
C THR A 150 8.50 6.11 -17.64
N PHE A 151 9.42 7.04 -17.40
CA PHE A 151 9.58 7.73 -16.12
C PHE A 151 9.12 9.18 -16.26
N VAL A 152 8.44 9.68 -15.24
CA VAL A 152 7.94 11.06 -15.15
C VAL A 152 8.70 11.89 -14.11
N SER A 153 9.37 11.23 -13.16
CA SER A 153 10.29 11.84 -12.21
C SER A 153 11.50 12.45 -12.93
N THR A 154 12.01 13.56 -12.40
CA THR A 154 13.15 14.30 -12.96
C THR A 154 14.23 14.54 -11.89
N GLY A 155 15.43 14.94 -12.31
CA GLY A 155 16.56 15.21 -11.40
C GLY A 155 16.91 14.01 -10.52
N ASP A 156 17.22 14.25 -9.25
CA ASP A 156 17.58 13.20 -8.28
C ASP A 156 16.45 12.20 -8.03
N ALA A 157 15.19 12.60 -8.21
CA ALA A 157 14.05 11.70 -8.04
C ALA A 157 13.99 10.63 -9.14
N LEU A 158 14.56 10.89 -10.33
CA LEU A 158 14.60 9.94 -11.44
C LEU A 158 15.47 8.71 -11.11
N SER A 159 16.64 8.91 -10.51
CA SER A 159 17.55 7.81 -10.17
C SER A 159 16.91 6.90 -9.11
N VAL A 160 16.24 7.48 -8.12
CA VAL A 160 15.45 6.75 -7.12
C VAL A 160 14.30 5.98 -7.77
N ALA A 161 13.53 6.63 -8.64
CA ALA A 161 12.41 5.99 -9.35
C ALA A 161 12.88 4.80 -10.20
N ARG A 162 14.03 4.93 -10.89
CA ARG A 162 14.66 3.84 -11.65
C ARG A 162 15.09 2.69 -10.76
N GLY A 163 15.80 2.97 -9.67
CA GLY A 163 16.23 1.92 -8.74
C GLY A 163 15.07 1.12 -8.15
N LEU A 164 13.98 1.79 -7.76
CA LEU A 164 12.77 1.12 -7.26
C LEU A 164 12.06 0.31 -8.34
N ALA A 165 12.02 0.82 -9.58
CA ALA A 165 11.43 0.14 -10.72
C ALA A 165 12.22 -1.12 -11.11
N GLU A 166 13.54 -1.02 -11.21
CA GLU A 166 14.45 -2.12 -11.52
C GLU A 166 14.39 -3.20 -10.43
N PHE A 167 14.30 -2.79 -9.16
CA PHE A 167 14.09 -3.69 -8.05
C PHE A 167 12.78 -4.48 -8.18
N ALA A 168 11.66 -3.79 -8.40
CA ALA A 168 10.35 -4.43 -8.61
C ALA A 168 10.37 -5.39 -9.82
N ASP A 169 10.97 -4.98 -10.94
CA ASP A 169 11.08 -5.78 -12.15
C ASP A 169 11.92 -7.03 -11.95
N CYS A 170 13.04 -6.92 -11.24
CA CYS A 170 13.92 -8.03 -10.90
C CYS A 170 13.18 -9.07 -10.04
N VAL A 171 12.50 -8.64 -8.98
CA VAL A 171 11.85 -9.56 -8.04
C VAL A 171 10.73 -10.32 -8.73
N VAL A 172 9.85 -9.63 -9.46
CA VAL A 172 8.75 -10.27 -10.21
C VAL A 172 9.28 -11.14 -11.36
N PHE A 173 10.44 -10.82 -11.93
CA PHE A 173 11.10 -11.71 -12.89
C PHE A 173 11.64 -12.99 -12.24
N LYS A 174 12.17 -12.92 -11.02
CA LYS A 174 12.71 -14.12 -10.37
C LYS A 174 11.62 -14.99 -9.76
N ASP A 175 10.58 -14.37 -9.21
CA ASP A 175 9.55 -15.06 -8.43
C ASP A 175 8.15 -14.47 -8.69
N PRO A 176 7.58 -14.69 -9.89
CA PRO A 176 6.25 -14.19 -10.22
C PRO A 176 5.15 -14.89 -9.42
N GLU A 177 5.36 -16.14 -8.98
CA GLU A 177 4.39 -16.93 -8.24
C GLU A 177 4.12 -16.35 -6.85
N HIS A 178 5.17 -16.09 -6.06
CA HIS A 178 4.99 -15.48 -4.74
C HIS A 178 4.56 -14.01 -4.84
N ALA A 179 4.94 -13.30 -5.90
CA ALA A 179 4.47 -11.94 -6.16
C ALA A 179 2.96 -11.90 -6.39
N ASP A 180 2.43 -12.79 -7.25
CA ASP A 180 0.99 -12.94 -7.51
C ASP A 180 0.25 -13.39 -6.23
N ALA A 181 0.78 -14.39 -5.54
CA ALA A 181 0.20 -14.89 -4.29
C ALA A 181 0.08 -13.78 -3.23
N LEU A 182 1.08 -12.90 -3.10
CA LEU A 182 1.03 -11.76 -2.19
C LEU A 182 -0.15 -10.83 -2.49
N LEU A 183 -0.33 -10.42 -3.75
CA LEU A 183 -1.42 -9.49 -4.13
C LEU A 183 -2.81 -10.09 -3.84
N ARG A 184 -2.95 -11.41 -3.95
CA ARG A 184 -4.20 -12.12 -3.66
C ARG A 184 -4.58 -12.15 -2.18
N THR A 185 -3.62 -11.97 -1.26
CA THR A 185 -3.92 -11.88 0.18
C THR A 185 -4.70 -10.61 0.55
N VAL A 186 -5.24 -10.58 1.78
CA VAL A 186 -5.85 -9.39 2.37
C VAL A 186 -4.74 -8.50 2.96
N PRO A 187 -4.71 -7.19 2.67
CA PRO A 187 -3.71 -6.30 3.27
C PRO A 187 -3.73 -6.29 4.80
N ASN A 188 -2.56 -6.15 5.41
CA ASN A 188 -2.25 -6.25 6.85
C ASN A 188 -2.60 -7.59 7.52
N SER A 189 -3.04 -8.60 6.77
CA SER A 189 -3.35 -9.91 7.33
C SER A 189 -2.11 -10.73 7.67
N VAL A 190 -2.29 -11.79 8.46
CA VAL A 190 -1.22 -12.78 8.73
C VAL A 190 -0.78 -13.49 7.43
N ALA A 191 -1.72 -13.73 6.52
CA ALA A 191 -1.43 -14.33 5.21
C ALA A 191 -0.52 -13.42 4.37
N GLU A 192 -0.79 -12.11 4.35
CA GLU A 192 0.06 -11.14 3.65
C GLU A 192 1.49 -11.15 4.20
N LYS A 193 1.65 -11.08 5.53
CA LYS A 193 2.97 -11.13 6.17
C LYS A 193 3.73 -12.40 5.81
N THR A 194 3.03 -13.52 5.66
CA THR A 194 3.62 -14.81 5.29
C THR A 194 4.02 -14.83 3.82
N ALA A 195 3.14 -14.39 2.92
CA ALA A 195 3.45 -14.27 1.50
C ALA A 195 4.61 -13.30 1.24
N ALA A 196 4.67 -12.18 1.96
CA ALA A 196 5.76 -11.21 1.85
C ALA A 196 7.11 -11.80 2.30
N ARG A 197 7.12 -12.67 3.33
CA ARG A 197 8.34 -13.38 3.76
C ARG A 197 8.81 -14.40 2.74
N ALA A 198 7.90 -15.04 2.02
CA ALA A 198 8.26 -16.02 0.99
C ALA A 198 9.08 -15.39 -0.15
N LEU A 199 8.91 -14.10 -0.41
CA LEU A 199 9.69 -13.33 -1.40
C LEU A 199 11.12 -12.99 -0.95
N ALA A 200 11.51 -13.27 0.31
CA ALA A 200 12.82 -12.88 0.85
C ALA A 200 14.02 -13.30 -0.01
N PRO A 201 14.09 -14.53 -0.58
CA PRO A 201 15.20 -14.91 -1.46
C PRO A 201 15.30 -14.04 -2.72
N ALA A 202 14.17 -13.78 -3.38
CA ALA A 202 14.12 -12.95 -4.58
C ALA A 202 14.47 -11.49 -4.24
N LEU A 203 13.91 -10.94 -3.16
CA LEU A 203 14.20 -9.60 -2.65
C LEU A 203 15.71 -9.43 -2.40
N GLY A 204 16.34 -10.36 -1.68
CA GLY A 204 17.77 -10.31 -1.38
C GLY A 204 18.65 -10.35 -2.64
N SER A 205 18.30 -11.19 -3.61
CA SER A 205 19.06 -11.31 -4.86
C SER A 205 18.93 -10.12 -5.83
N CYS A 206 17.92 -9.25 -5.60
CA CYS A 206 17.62 -8.11 -6.44
C CYS A 206 18.02 -6.77 -5.81
N LEU A 207 18.42 -6.75 -4.54
CA LEU A 207 18.94 -5.55 -3.90
C LEU A 207 20.37 -5.27 -4.40
N THR A 208 20.59 -4.08 -4.93
CA THR A 208 21.93 -3.64 -5.33
C THR A 208 22.74 -3.24 -4.10
N ALA A 209 24.04 -3.57 -4.09
CA ALA A 209 24.93 -3.20 -3.00
C ALA A 209 24.87 -1.68 -2.72
N GLY A 210 24.71 -1.31 -1.45
CA GLY A 210 24.63 0.09 -1.02
C GLY A 210 23.23 0.73 -1.07
N GLN A 211 22.21 0.06 -1.62
CA GLN A 211 20.83 0.55 -1.58
C GLN A 211 20.13 0.14 -0.28
N THR A 212 19.49 1.11 0.37
CA THR A 212 18.65 0.86 1.55
C THR A 212 17.18 1.01 1.16
N VAL A 213 16.42 -0.08 1.20
CA VAL A 213 14.98 -0.07 0.94
C VAL A 213 14.24 -0.50 2.20
N ALA A 214 13.30 0.32 2.67
CA ALA A 214 12.44 -0.06 3.78
C ALA A 214 11.42 -1.12 3.33
N LEU A 215 11.70 -2.38 3.65
CA LEU A 215 10.85 -3.52 3.28
C LEU A 215 9.95 -3.91 4.45
N ASN A 216 8.66 -3.67 4.27
CA ASN A 216 7.59 -4.24 5.08
C ASN A 216 6.53 -4.84 4.13
N ALA A 217 5.56 -5.58 4.67
CA ALA A 217 4.57 -6.27 3.83
C ALA A 217 3.83 -5.31 2.87
N ALA A 218 3.51 -4.10 3.33
CA ALA A 218 2.82 -3.10 2.51
C ALA A 218 3.71 -2.53 1.40
N SER A 219 4.98 -2.22 1.67
CA SER A 219 5.90 -1.73 0.63
C SER A 219 6.24 -2.82 -0.39
N ILE A 220 6.45 -4.07 0.08
CA ILE A 220 6.64 -5.23 -0.81
C ILE A 220 5.43 -5.41 -1.73
N ARG A 221 4.20 -5.34 -1.20
CA ARG A 221 2.97 -5.43 -2.01
C ARG A 221 2.95 -4.37 -3.12
N VAL A 222 3.30 -3.12 -2.81
CA VAL A 222 3.35 -2.05 -3.82
C VAL A 222 4.40 -2.33 -4.89
N PHE A 223 5.57 -2.85 -4.54
CA PHE A 223 6.59 -3.25 -5.52
C PHE A 223 6.12 -4.42 -6.40
N MET A 224 5.46 -5.41 -5.82
CA MET A 224 4.93 -6.55 -6.59
C MET A 224 3.83 -6.10 -7.55
N ALA A 225 2.92 -5.23 -7.09
CA ALA A 225 1.90 -4.61 -7.93
C ALA A 225 2.51 -3.83 -9.10
N ASP A 226 3.56 -3.05 -8.84
CA ASP A 226 4.26 -2.28 -9.87
C ASP A 226 4.93 -3.17 -10.92
N GLY A 227 5.66 -4.20 -10.48
CA GLY A 227 6.33 -5.13 -11.39
C GLY A 227 5.34 -5.98 -12.19
N LEU A 228 4.30 -6.53 -11.54
CA LEU A 228 3.27 -7.34 -12.20
C LEU A 228 2.46 -6.53 -13.20
N TRP A 229 2.05 -5.31 -12.84
CA TRP A 229 1.31 -4.43 -13.75
C TRP A 229 2.13 -4.06 -14.99
N ASN A 230 3.38 -3.62 -14.81
CA ASN A 230 4.23 -3.21 -15.94
C ASN A 230 4.54 -4.38 -16.88
N ARG A 231 4.66 -5.59 -16.33
CA ARG A 231 5.08 -6.78 -17.06
C ARG A 231 3.92 -7.51 -17.75
N TYR A 232 2.73 -7.53 -17.15
CA TYR A 232 1.60 -8.31 -17.67
C TYR A 232 0.43 -7.46 -18.17
N VAL A 233 0.15 -6.30 -17.57
CA VAL A 233 -1.03 -5.49 -17.90
C VAL A 233 -0.70 -4.38 -18.88
N ARG A 234 0.36 -3.61 -18.62
CA ARG A 234 0.73 -2.48 -19.48
C ARG A 234 0.95 -2.86 -20.96
N PRO A 235 1.56 -4.01 -21.30
CA PRO A 235 1.72 -4.42 -22.70
C PRO A 235 0.40 -4.68 -23.43
N THR A 236 -0.66 -5.09 -22.73
CA THR A 236 -1.97 -5.36 -23.33
C THR A 236 -2.78 -4.09 -23.58
N ILE A 237 -2.32 -2.94 -23.09
CA ILE A 237 -2.96 -1.63 -23.26
C ILE A 237 -2.29 -0.82 -24.39
N ARG A 238 -1.02 -1.10 -24.68
CA ARG A 238 -0.25 -0.44 -25.76
C ARG A 238 -0.49 -1.06 -27.15
N GLN A 239 -1.21 -2.18 -27.23
CA GLN A 239 -1.68 -2.80 -28.47
C GLN A 239 -3.05 -2.22 -28.83
#